data_AF-A0A7C4Z6K4-F1
#
_entry.id   AF-A0A7C4Z6K4-F1
#
_cell.length_a   1.000
_cell.length_b   1.000
_cell.length_c   1.000
_cell.angle_alpha   90.00
_cell.angle_beta   90.00
_cell.angle_gamma   90.00
#
_symmetry.space_group_name_H-M   'P 1'
#
loop_
_entity.id
_entity.type
_entity.pdbx_description
1 polymer ?
#
loop_
_entity_poly.entity_id
_entity_poly.type
_entity_poly.pdbx_seq_one_letter_code
_entity_poly.pdbx_strand_id
1 'polypeptide(L)'
;PHNTRPAEDLAVASMDFWAEGGCGYNYYVYHGGTNFGYTPMYLQTTSYDYDAQVSETGALTHKYFSSKRVALWARAFADILTSAVEGDETKLYCDPRLSVRLRVSEHGDIAFLENKNGEPVTTQVRYGGLELEGITVRPGEIRPVVFNVRLTPNVRLLGTSAEIAAVSKTKDAACLVCTGGVGESVEFLLLVGDSPHTVEIEVPKDEAAVQEQIGDLKLIVTSQTRADRTWVLPGKNGNTLVLGPEFVRSWKAQSGGLSLEAEFQPGSCLVEVFAPDFAASQTVEVSDERPEMPELSGWLVAHEPPEYAPEYDDSSWRFIEQPVSMVALGNDSEAYGWYRARFTSARAGSANLHFANATDRLTVWVNGQRVGSSQPPPENRQGAWTADFRIWVKAGENVIAVLADNLGLIKGDWQIGGPQEWERKGIYGDVLVDGRPILGWRFMGRLFGERHGWYAPDDKSAQWKPATEQGPAVPTWYRVEFELPMWPWPLGWPITLEPVGLSKGVLWLNGRNLGRYWTIGPQKAWYLPEPWLKRKNVLVVMDEEGMLPLRVKLRLDKKAALLRRELNLG
;
A
#
# COMPACT_ATOMS: atom_id res chain seq x y z
N PRO A 1 4.44 10.69 9.79
CA PRO A 1 3.09 10.81 9.21
C PRO A 1 3.00 9.93 7.97
N HIS A 2 1.85 9.32 7.66
CA HIS A 2 1.67 8.63 6.38
C HIS A 2 1.53 9.72 5.30
N ASN A 3 2.47 9.79 4.37
CA ASN A 3 2.37 10.73 3.26
C ASN A 3 1.30 10.23 2.30
N THR A 4 0.31 11.07 2.02
CA THR A 4 -0.78 10.73 1.11
C THR A 4 -0.76 11.64 -0.12
N ARG A 5 -1.27 11.12 -1.24
CA ARG A 5 -1.36 11.82 -2.52
C ARG A 5 -2.80 11.73 -3.04
N PRO A 6 -3.52 12.82 -3.35
CA PRO A 6 -4.87 12.73 -3.90
C PRO A 6 -4.94 11.93 -5.22
N ALA A 7 -6.08 11.31 -5.51
CA ALA A 7 -6.26 10.52 -6.73
C ALA A 7 -6.30 11.41 -7.99
N GLU A 8 -6.76 12.64 -7.80
CA GLU A 8 -6.88 13.69 -8.81
C GLU A 8 -5.48 14.12 -9.23
N ASP A 9 -4.58 14.38 -8.27
CA ASP A 9 -3.18 14.75 -8.54
C ASP A 9 -2.42 13.65 -9.29
N LEU A 10 -2.67 12.37 -8.97
CA LEU A 10 -2.11 11.25 -9.73
C LEU A 10 -2.61 11.21 -11.18
N ALA A 11 -3.91 11.44 -11.41
CA ALA A 11 -4.49 11.47 -12.75
C ALA A 11 -3.97 12.65 -13.57
N VAL A 12 -3.87 13.83 -12.95
CA VAL A 12 -3.32 15.05 -13.56
C VAL A 12 -1.87 14.82 -13.98
N ALA A 13 -1.01 14.30 -13.10
CA ALA A 13 0.37 14.01 -13.47
C ALA A 13 0.50 12.99 -14.62
N SER A 14 -0.44 12.04 -14.71
CA SER A 14 -0.46 11.07 -15.81
C SER A 14 -0.93 11.71 -17.11
N MET A 15 -1.95 12.59 -17.06
CA MET A 15 -2.43 13.34 -18.22
C MET A 15 -1.40 14.38 -18.70
N ASP A 16 -0.68 15.02 -17.77
CA ASP A 16 0.40 15.95 -18.08
C ASP A 16 1.51 15.27 -18.89
N PHE A 17 1.91 14.06 -18.48
CA PHE A 17 2.86 13.23 -19.23
C PHE A 17 2.40 12.98 -20.67
N TRP A 18 1.12 12.66 -20.88
CA TRP A 18 0.56 12.46 -22.22
C TRP A 18 0.47 13.77 -23.00
N ALA A 19 0.09 14.87 -22.35
CA ALA A 19 0.04 16.19 -22.95
C ALA A 19 1.42 16.64 -23.44
N GLU A 20 2.50 16.25 -22.77
CA GLU A 20 3.90 16.48 -23.16
C GLU A 20 4.43 15.54 -24.26
N GLY A 21 3.60 14.62 -24.79
CA GLY A 21 4.01 13.68 -25.84
C GLY A 21 4.78 12.46 -25.30
N GLY A 22 4.60 12.12 -24.02
CA GLY A 22 5.14 10.91 -23.44
C GLY A 22 4.60 9.63 -24.09
N CYS A 23 5.43 8.59 -24.16
CA CYS A 23 5.09 7.33 -24.84
C CYS A 23 5.17 6.07 -23.96
N GLY A 24 5.50 6.23 -22.66
CA GLY A 24 5.52 5.13 -21.70
C GLY A 24 5.77 5.62 -20.27
N TYR A 25 4.99 5.10 -19.32
CA TYR A 25 5.06 5.49 -17.92
C TYR A 25 4.93 4.27 -17.00
N ASN A 26 5.50 4.36 -15.80
CA ASN A 26 5.43 3.34 -14.76
C ASN A 26 5.08 4.00 -13.42
N TYR A 27 4.15 3.40 -12.68
CA TYR A 27 3.80 3.85 -11.34
C TYR A 27 4.76 3.25 -10.31
N TYR A 28 5.53 4.10 -9.63
CA TYR A 28 6.26 3.72 -8.43
C TYR A 28 5.52 4.22 -7.18
N VAL A 29 4.85 3.38 -6.39
CA VAL A 29 4.49 1.97 -6.66
C VAL A 29 3.00 1.86 -6.99
N TYR A 30 2.62 0.84 -7.75
CA TYR A 30 1.21 0.54 -8.02
C TYR A 30 0.53 -0.25 -6.88
N HIS A 31 1.32 -1.13 -6.27
CA HIS A 31 1.02 -1.86 -5.04
C HIS A 31 2.34 -1.95 -4.28
N GLY A 32 2.41 -1.43 -3.06
CA GLY A 32 3.67 -1.48 -2.31
C GLY A 32 3.83 -2.76 -1.49
N GLY A 33 2.77 -3.19 -0.78
CA GLY A 33 2.78 -4.41 0.02
C GLY A 33 3.35 -4.19 1.42
N THR A 34 4.21 -5.09 1.89
CA THR A 34 4.69 -5.13 3.28
C THR A 34 6.19 -5.40 3.35
N ASN A 35 6.89 -4.66 4.20
CA ASN A 35 8.29 -4.91 4.57
C ASN A 35 8.35 -5.98 5.68
N PHE A 36 8.18 -7.25 5.31
CA PHE A 36 8.20 -8.36 6.28
C PHE A 36 9.56 -8.51 6.99
N GLY A 37 9.52 -9.14 8.17
CA GLY A 37 10.71 -9.39 8.96
C GLY A 37 11.43 -8.11 9.37
N TYR A 38 12.75 -8.12 9.22
CA TYR A 38 13.62 -7.02 9.63
C TYR A 38 14.17 -6.20 8.47
N THR A 39 13.53 -6.33 7.30
CA THR A 39 13.93 -5.72 6.02
C THR A 39 13.75 -4.21 5.87
N PRO A 40 12.78 -3.53 6.54
CA PRO A 40 12.61 -2.09 6.35
C PRO A 40 13.83 -1.30 6.83
N MET A 41 14.08 -0.13 6.23
CA MET A 41 15.05 0.81 6.78
C MET A 41 14.53 1.46 8.07
N TYR A 42 15.41 2.07 8.86
CA TYR A 42 15.04 2.60 10.18
C TYR A 42 13.94 3.70 10.19
N LEU A 43 13.70 4.38 9.06
CA LEU A 43 12.63 5.37 8.88
C LEU A 43 11.30 4.77 8.42
N GLN A 44 11.29 3.47 8.13
CA GLN A 44 10.12 2.78 7.61
C GLN A 44 9.47 1.94 8.70
N THR A 45 8.15 1.92 8.65
CA THR A 45 7.36 0.93 9.38
C THR A 45 7.33 -0.39 8.61
N THR A 46 6.69 -1.39 9.20
CA THR A 46 6.45 -2.68 8.53
C THR A 46 5.54 -2.53 7.32
N SER A 47 4.52 -1.67 7.38
CA SER A 47 3.69 -1.38 6.21
C SER A 47 4.50 -0.71 5.10
N TYR A 48 4.29 -1.17 3.87
CA TYR A 48 4.74 -0.51 2.64
C TYR A 48 3.54 -0.18 1.73
N ASP A 49 2.38 0.13 2.33
CA ASP A 49 1.15 0.48 1.60
C ASP A 49 1.34 1.59 0.56
N TYR A 50 2.18 2.57 0.90
CA TYR A 50 2.59 3.69 0.04
C TYR A 50 1.45 4.62 -0.39
N ASP A 51 0.25 4.49 0.19
CA ASP A 51 -0.96 5.12 -0.31
C ASP A 51 -1.15 4.81 -1.81
N ALA A 52 -0.90 3.58 -2.22
CA ALA A 52 -0.87 3.18 -3.62
C ALA A 52 -2.27 3.01 -4.23
N GLN A 53 -2.32 2.75 -5.54
CA GLN A 53 -3.54 2.40 -6.25
C GLN A 53 -4.17 1.13 -5.67
N VAL A 54 -3.36 0.11 -5.39
CA VAL A 54 -3.80 -1.11 -4.70
C VAL A 54 -3.20 -1.10 -3.30
N SER A 55 -4.06 -1.08 -2.28
CA SER A 55 -3.62 -1.04 -0.87
C SER A 55 -2.80 -2.28 -0.48
N GLU A 56 -2.13 -2.23 0.66
CA GLU A 56 -1.39 -3.36 1.25
C GLU A 56 -2.24 -4.64 1.36
N THR A 57 -3.53 -4.51 1.64
CA THR A 57 -4.52 -5.59 1.75
C THR A 57 -5.14 -6.01 0.41
N GLY A 58 -4.77 -5.36 -0.70
CA GLY A 58 -5.31 -5.65 -2.03
C GLY A 58 -6.58 -4.88 -2.41
N ALA A 59 -7.04 -3.92 -1.59
CA ALA A 59 -8.20 -3.10 -1.93
C ALA A 59 -7.87 -2.16 -3.11
N LEU A 60 -8.81 -2.05 -4.05
CA LEU A 60 -8.74 -1.05 -5.11
C LEU A 60 -9.13 0.32 -4.55
N THR A 61 -8.19 1.25 -4.51
CA THR A 61 -8.43 2.59 -3.95
C THR A 61 -9.06 3.52 -4.97
N HIS A 62 -9.50 4.71 -4.56
CA HIS A 62 -9.95 5.75 -5.50
C HIS A 62 -8.89 6.07 -6.56
N LYS A 63 -7.59 5.95 -6.20
CA LYS A 63 -6.48 6.13 -7.14
C LYS A 63 -6.42 5.02 -8.19
N TYR A 64 -6.77 3.78 -7.84
CA TYR A 64 -6.89 2.70 -8.82
C TYR A 64 -7.88 3.06 -9.91
N PHE A 65 -9.09 3.46 -9.52
CA PHE A 65 -10.13 3.78 -10.49
C PHE A 65 -9.79 5.02 -11.31
N SER A 66 -9.28 6.08 -10.67
CA SER A 66 -8.81 7.28 -11.36
C SER A 66 -7.72 6.97 -12.39
N SER A 67 -6.65 6.27 -11.98
CA SER A 67 -5.56 5.89 -12.88
C SER A 67 -5.98 4.87 -13.94
N LYS A 68 -6.93 3.98 -13.64
CA LYS A 68 -7.52 3.04 -14.61
C LYS A 68 -8.23 3.80 -15.72
N ARG A 69 -9.05 4.81 -15.42
CA ARG A 69 -9.71 5.64 -16.45
C ARG A 69 -8.67 6.28 -17.38
N VAL A 70 -7.62 6.91 -16.82
CA VAL A 70 -6.53 7.50 -17.61
C VAL A 70 -5.85 6.45 -18.49
N ALA A 71 -5.53 5.27 -17.95
CA ALA A 71 -4.88 4.20 -18.70
C ALA A 71 -5.77 3.62 -19.82
N LEU A 72 -7.08 3.45 -19.56
CA LEU A 72 -8.04 2.99 -20.55
C LEU A 72 -8.22 4.02 -21.67
N TRP A 73 -8.31 5.30 -21.32
CA TRP A 73 -8.36 6.40 -22.27
C TRP A 73 -7.09 6.46 -23.13
N ALA A 74 -5.91 6.43 -22.51
CA ALA A 74 -4.64 6.48 -23.23
C ALA A 74 -4.48 5.29 -24.18
N ARG A 75 -4.88 4.09 -23.74
CA ARG A 75 -4.88 2.91 -24.61
C ARG A 75 -5.87 3.04 -25.78
N ALA A 76 -7.03 3.65 -25.57
CA ALA A 76 -8.03 3.84 -26.62
C ALA A 76 -7.55 4.80 -27.73
N PHE A 77 -6.70 5.76 -27.38
CA PHE A 77 -6.15 6.75 -28.30
C PHE A 77 -4.64 6.59 -28.53
N ALA A 78 -4.11 5.37 -28.33
CA ALA A 78 -2.69 5.09 -28.42
C ALA A 78 -2.10 5.44 -29.81
N ASP A 79 -2.85 5.18 -30.88
CA ASP A 79 -2.42 5.53 -32.25
C ASP A 79 -2.20 7.05 -32.40
N ILE A 80 -3.05 7.88 -31.77
CA ILE A 80 -2.86 9.33 -31.74
C ILE A 80 -1.68 9.68 -30.84
N LEU A 81 -1.70 9.24 -29.57
CA LEU A 81 -0.69 9.61 -28.57
C LEU A 81 0.75 9.23 -28.97
N THR A 82 0.93 8.16 -29.74
CA THR A 82 2.26 7.67 -30.15
C THR A 82 2.75 8.22 -31.48
N SER A 83 1.86 8.76 -32.32
CA SER A 83 2.21 9.35 -33.62
C SER A 83 2.06 10.87 -33.68
N ALA A 84 1.39 11.47 -32.69
CA ALA A 84 1.09 12.88 -32.69
C ALA A 84 2.34 13.76 -32.54
N VAL A 85 2.28 14.91 -33.18
CA VAL A 85 3.22 16.01 -33.01
C VAL A 85 2.53 17.17 -32.31
N GLU A 86 3.30 18.15 -31.85
CA GLU A 86 2.76 19.42 -31.36
C GLU A 86 1.94 20.13 -32.43
N GLY A 87 0.72 20.52 -32.08
CA GLY A 87 -0.18 21.29 -32.92
C GLY A 87 -0.05 22.80 -32.67
N ASP A 88 -0.54 23.59 -33.62
CA ASP A 88 -0.63 25.04 -33.48
C ASP A 88 -1.86 25.41 -32.64
N GLU A 89 -1.63 25.69 -31.37
CA GLU A 89 -2.66 26.03 -30.38
C GLU A 89 -3.46 27.28 -30.76
N THR A 90 -2.93 28.18 -31.60
CA THR A 90 -3.65 29.40 -32.03
C THR A 90 -4.88 29.10 -32.90
N LYS A 91 -4.99 27.86 -33.40
CA LYS A 91 -6.14 27.37 -34.17
C LYS A 91 -7.28 26.85 -33.31
N LEU A 92 -7.06 26.70 -32.01
CA LEU A 92 -8.07 26.29 -31.06
C LEU A 92 -8.47 27.47 -30.18
N TYR A 93 -9.78 27.71 -30.07
CA TYR A 93 -10.33 28.66 -29.12
C TYR A 93 -10.94 27.92 -27.93
N CYS A 94 -10.62 28.38 -26.72
CA CYS A 94 -11.30 28.08 -25.47
C CYS A 94 -11.27 29.31 -24.55
N ASP A 95 -11.82 29.19 -23.34
CA ASP A 95 -11.80 30.23 -22.32
C ASP A 95 -10.34 30.60 -21.99
N PRO A 96 -9.97 31.89 -21.99
CA PRO A 96 -8.59 32.33 -21.81
C PRO A 96 -8.01 32.04 -20.41
N ARG A 97 -8.83 31.59 -19.47
CA ARG A 97 -8.37 31.09 -18.17
C ARG A 97 -7.75 29.69 -18.26
N LEU A 98 -7.98 28.96 -19.34
CA LEU A 98 -7.42 27.64 -19.59
C LEU A 98 -6.13 27.75 -20.42
N SER A 99 -5.15 26.90 -20.11
CA SER A 99 -4.05 26.63 -21.03
C SER A 99 -4.39 25.42 -21.90
N VAL A 100 -3.90 25.41 -23.13
CA VAL A 100 -4.13 24.33 -24.10
C VAL A 100 -2.78 23.72 -24.43
N ARG A 101 -2.75 22.39 -24.61
CA ARG A 101 -1.69 21.70 -25.36
C ARG A 101 -2.34 20.89 -26.46
N LEU A 102 -2.03 21.21 -27.71
CA LEU A 102 -2.63 20.53 -28.87
C LEU A 102 -1.68 19.46 -29.42
N ARG A 103 -2.21 18.25 -29.63
CA ARG A 103 -1.50 17.13 -30.26
C ARG A 103 -2.25 16.71 -31.51
N VAL A 104 -1.56 16.66 -32.65
CA VAL A 104 -2.16 16.45 -33.99
C VAL A 104 -1.53 15.22 -34.62
N SER A 105 -2.36 14.35 -35.21
CA SER A 105 -1.90 13.15 -35.91
C SER A 105 -2.78 12.79 -37.11
N GLU A 106 -2.35 11.84 -37.93
CA GLU A 106 -3.18 11.29 -39.01
C GLU A 106 -4.39 10.48 -38.49
N HIS A 107 -4.38 10.08 -37.22
CA HIS A 107 -5.43 9.28 -36.59
C HIS A 107 -6.48 10.11 -35.84
N GLY A 108 -6.25 11.42 -35.71
CA GLY A 108 -7.07 12.35 -34.96
C GLY A 108 -6.23 13.31 -34.11
N ASP A 109 -6.89 14.27 -33.49
CA ASP A 109 -6.24 15.31 -32.69
C ASP A 109 -6.75 15.27 -31.24
N ILE A 110 -5.93 15.73 -30.30
CA ILE A 110 -6.27 15.83 -28.89
C ILE A 110 -5.86 17.21 -28.38
N ALA A 111 -6.81 17.96 -27.83
CA ALA A 111 -6.55 19.16 -27.06
C ALA A 111 -6.59 18.83 -25.56
N PHE A 112 -5.49 19.07 -24.87
CA PHE A 112 -5.43 18.97 -23.41
C PHE A 112 -5.70 20.35 -22.82
N LEU A 113 -6.90 20.54 -22.27
CA LEU A 113 -7.31 21.78 -21.60
C LEU A 113 -6.93 21.70 -20.13
N GLU A 114 -6.08 22.60 -19.67
CA GLU A 114 -5.56 22.60 -18.31
C GLU A 114 -6.07 23.82 -17.54
N ASN A 115 -6.62 23.58 -16.35
CA ASN A 115 -7.10 24.63 -15.46
C ASN A 115 -6.18 24.78 -14.25
N LYS A 116 -5.29 25.77 -14.29
CA LYS A 116 -4.40 26.13 -13.16
C LYS A 116 -5.06 27.06 -12.13
N ASN A 117 -6.32 27.43 -12.34
CA ASN A 117 -7.06 28.31 -11.45
C ASN A 117 -7.71 27.54 -10.29
N GLY A 118 -8.13 28.26 -9.25
CA GLY A 118 -8.79 27.68 -8.08
C GLY A 118 -10.27 27.33 -8.26
N GLU A 119 -10.88 27.69 -9.40
CA GLU A 119 -12.32 27.50 -9.66
C GLU A 119 -12.56 26.75 -10.98
N PRO A 120 -13.66 25.98 -11.10
CA PRO A 120 -14.03 25.35 -12.36
C PRO A 120 -14.22 26.37 -13.49
N VAL A 121 -13.84 25.99 -14.71
CA VAL A 121 -14.05 26.80 -15.91
C VAL A 121 -14.86 25.98 -16.91
N THR A 122 -16.07 26.43 -17.20
CA THR A 122 -16.89 25.90 -18.31
C THR A 122 -16.59 26.70 -19.56
N THR A 123 -16.28 26.01 -20.65
CA THR A 123 -15.83 26.63 -21.90
C THR A 123 -16.53 26.05 -23.12
N GLN A 124 -16.59 26.88 -24.16
CA GLN A 124 -16.86 26.45 -25.52
C GLN A 124 -15.53 26.25 -26.23
N VAL A 125 -15.38 25.13 -26.93
CA VAL A 125 -14.18 24.82 -27.70
C VAL A 125 -14.49 24.93 -29.20
N ARG A 126 -13.71 25.74 -29.92
CA ARG A 126 -13.78 25.83 -31.39
C ARG A 126 -12.48 25.38 -32.00
N TYR A 127 -12.54 24.38 -32.88
CA TYR A 127 -11.37 23.83 -33.57
C TYR A 127 -11.79 23.13 -34.87
N GLY A 128 -11.03 23.32 -35.94
CA GLY A 128 -11.29 22.63 -37.22
C GLY A 128 -12.66 22.90 -37.85
N GLY A 129 -13.29 24.05 -37.54
CA GLY A 129 -14.65 24.39 -37.98
C GLY A 129 -15.78 23.74 -37.16
N LEU A 130 -15.43 23.04 -36.07
CA LEU A 130 -16.37 22.47 -35.10
C LEU A 130 -16.50 23.39 -33.88
N GLU A 131 -17.64 23.33 -33.21
CA GLU A 131 -17.95 24.06 -31.99
C GLU A 131 -18.55 23.06 -30.99
N LEU A 132 -17.89 22.86 -29.86
CA LEU A 132 -18.36 22.03 -28.75
C LEU A 132 -18.72 22.90 -27.56
N GLU A 133 -19.89 22.70 -26.98
CA GLU A 133 -20.35 23.45 -25.82
C GLU A 133 -20.26 22.64 -24.51
N GLY A 134 -20.27 23.34 -23.38
CA GLY A 134 -20.46 22.72 -22.07
C GLY A 134 -19.26 21.94 -21.52
N ILE A 135 -18.04 22.20 -21.98
CA ILE A 135 -16.84 21.51 -21.45
C ILE A 135 -16.41 22.18 -20.15
N THR A 136 -16.64 21.50 -19.01
CA THR A 136 -16.18 21.96 -17.69
C THR A 136 -14.82 21.34 -17.36
N VAL A 137 -13.83 22.18 -17.07
CA VAL A 137 -12.49 21.78 -16.59
C VAL A 137 -12.35 22.19 -15.11
N ARG A 138 -12.20 21.20 -14.23
CA ARG A 138 -12.14 21.40 -12.78
C ARG A 138 -10.80 22.02 -12.34
N PRO A 139 -10.71 22.62 -11.15
CA PRO A 139 -9.44 23.13 -10.61
C PRO A 139 -8.35 22.06 -10.60
N GLY A 140 -7.19 22.37 -11.19
CA GLY A 140 -6.05 21.47 -11.30
C GLY A 140 -6.21 20.35 -12.34
N GLU A 141 -7.35 20.23 -13.03
CA GLU A 141 -7.58 19.18 -14.04
C GLU A 141 -6.84 19.47 -15.35
N ILE A 142 -6.37 18.39 -15.99
CA ILE A 142 -6.03 18.37 -17.41
C ILE A 142 -7.07 17.52 -18.12
N ARG A 143 -7.95 18.17 -18.88
CA ARG A 143 -9.10 17.58 -19.56
C ARG A 143 -8.78 17.35 -21.04
N PRO A 144 -8.62 16.10 -21.50
CA PRO A 144 -8.45 15.84 -22.92
C PRO A 144 -9.78 15.94 -23.68
N VAL A 145 -9.74 16.59 -24.84
CA VAL A 145 -10.85 16.68 -25.82
C VAL A 145 -10.35 16.12 -27.13
N VAL A 146 -11.03 15.09 -27.66
CA VAL A 146 -10.62 14.38 -28.88
C VAL A 146 -11.37 14.91 -30.10
N PHE A 147 -10.67 15.03 -31.23
CA PHE A 147 -11.24 15.53 -32.48
C PHE A 147 -10.91 14.61 -33.66
N ASN A 148 -11.84 14.53 -34.61
CA ASN A 148 -11.66 13.87 -35.91
C ASN A 148 -11.17 12.40 -35.81
N VAL A 149 -11.65 11.65 -34.80
CA VAL A 149 -11.25 10.27 -34.56
C VAL A 149 -12.14 9.30 -35.36
N ARG A 150 -11.53 8.47 -36.21
CA ARG A 150 -12.26 7.43 -36.94
C ARG A 150 -12.57 6.23 -36.04
N LEU A 151 -13.84 6.05 -35.68
CA LEU A 151 -14.31 4.95 -34.83
C LEU A 151 -14.57 3.66 -35.63
N THR A 152 -15.20 3.77 -36.80
CA THR A 152 -15.36 2.66 -37.75
C THR A 152 -15.15 3.18 -39.19
N PRO A 153 -15.19 2.37 -40.25
CA PRO A 153 -15.19 2.86 -41.63
C PRO A 153 -16.31 3.86 -41.90
N ASN A 154 -17.48 3.67 -41.27
CA ASN A 154 -18.67 4.50 -41.47
C ASN A 154 -18.85 5.58 -40.40
N VAL A 155 -18.27 5.44 -39.20
CA VAL A 155 -18.50 6.39 -38.11
C VAL A 155 -17.21 7.11 -37.73
N ARG A 156 -17.26 8.43 -37.72
CA ARG A 156 -16.20 9.32 -37.23
C ARG A 156 -16.72 10.20 -36.11
N LEU A 157 -15.98 10.24 -35.00
CA LEU A 157 -16.18 11.20 -33.92
C LEU A 157 -15.49 12.51 -34.30
N LEU A 158 -16.28 13.53 -34.62
CA LEU A 158 -15.77 14.85 -34.95
C LEU A 158 -15.32 15.59 -33.68
N GLY A 159 -16.08 15.46 -32.59
CA GLY A 159 -15.76 15.99 -31.27
C GLY A 159 -16.78 15.58 -30.21
N THR A 160 -16.44 15.71 -28.93
CA THR A 160 -17.39 15.48 -27.82
C THR A 160 -17.01 16.28 -26.58
N SER A 161 -18.01 16.72 -25.81
CA SER A 161 -17.78 17.30 -24.48
C SER A 161 -17.71 16.26 -23.36
N ALA A 162 -18.08 15.00 -23.64
CA ALA A 162 -18.07 13.91 -22.68
C ALA A 162 -16.66 13.44 -22.29
N GLU A 163 -16.50 12.93 -21.07
CA GLU A 163 -15.34 12.13 -20.66
C GLU A 163 -15.44 10.73 -21.27
N ILE A 164 -14.50 10.35 -22.13
CA ILE A 164 -14.46 8.98 -22.65
C ILE A 164 -13.74 8.08 -21.64
N ALA A 165 -14.49 7.22 -20.95
CA ALA A 165 -13.98 6.34 -19.91
C ALA A 165 -13.44 5.01 -20.48
N ALA A 166 -14.09 4.46 -21.51
CA ALA A 166 -13.64 3.25 -22.17
C ALA A 166 -14.10 3.18 -23.63
N VAL A 167 -13.32 2.47 -24.45
CA VAL A 167 -13.61 2.24 -25.86
C VAL A 167 -13.46 0.75 -26.17
N SER A 168 -14.44 0.21 -26.88
CA SER A 168 -14.28 -1.02 -27.64
C SER A 168 -14.50 -0.75 -29.11
N LYS A 169 -13.66 -1.32 -29.97
CA LYS A 169 -13.71 -1.13 -31.41
C LYS A 169 -13.36 -2.42 -32.12
N THR A 170 -14.10 -2.70 -33.20
CA THR A 170 -13.76 -3.69 -34.22
C THR A 170 -13.59 -3.00 -35.55
N LYS A 171 -13.45 -3.79 -36.62
CA LYS A 171 -13.51 -3.26 -37.98
C LYS A 171 -14.87 -2.63 -38.28
N ASP A 172 -15.97 -3.21 -37.79
CA ASP A 172 -17.31 -2.90 -38.27
C ASP A 172 -18.22 -2.29 -37.19
N ALA A 173 -17.79 -2.23 -35.93
CA ALA A 173 -18.57 -1.66 -34.83
C ALA A 173 -17.68 -0.98 -33.78
N ALA A 174 -18.24 0.02 -33.09
CA ALA A 174 -17.59 0.66 -31.95
C ALA A 174 -18.57 0.85 -30.79
N CYS A 175 -18.05 0.83 -29.57
CA CYS A 175 -18.77 1.17 -28.36
C CYS A 175 -17.94 2.14 -27.51
N LEU A 176 -18.56 3.25 -27.13
CA LEU A 176 -17.97 4.24 -26.24
C LEU A 176 -18.74 4.26 -24.93
N VAL A 177 -18.02 4.11 -23.81
CA VAL A 177 -18.53 4.40 -22.48
C VAL A 177 -18.01 5.76 -22.07
N CYS A 178 -18.95 6.67 -21.82
CA CYS A 178 -18.70 8.06 -21.56
C CYS A 178 -19.34 8.51 -20.24
N THR A 179 -18.82 9.59 -19.66
CA THR A 179 -19.36 10.22 -18.45
C THR A 179 -19.18 11.74 -18.50
N GLY A 180 -19.60 12.43 -17.44
CA GLY A 180 -19.52 13.88 -17.28
C GLY A 180 -19.96 14.28 -15.88
N GLY A 181 -20.21 15.58 -15.62
CA GLY A 181 -20.81 15.99 -14.37
C GLY A 181 -22.24 15.47 -14.24
N VAL A 182 -22.64 15.11 -13.03
CA VAL A 182 -23.97 14.52 -12.78
C VAL A 182 -25.07 15.52 -13.13
N GLY A 183 -25.98 15.14 -14.03
CA GLY A 183 -27.05 16.00 -14.52
C GLY A 183 -26.60 17.06 -15.54
N GLU A 184 -25.33 17.06 -15.96
CA GLU A 184 -24.88 17.83 -17.11
C GLU A 184 -25.31 17.13 -18.42
N SER A 185 -25.54 17.90 -19.48
CA SER A 185 -25.72 17.36 -20.83
C SER A 185 -24.35 17.28 -21.52
N VAL A 186 -24.04 16.12 -22.08
CA VAL A 186 -22.83 15.93 -22.91
C VAL A 186 -23.20 15.78 -24.37
N GLU A 187 -22.38 16.35 -25.24
CA GLU A 187 -22.60 16.42 -26.68
C GLU A 187 -21.63 15.50 -27.43
N PHE A 188 -22.12 14.91 -28.52
CA PHE A 188 -21.34 14.16 -29.50
C PHE A 188 -21.62 14.69 -30.90
N LEU A 189 -20.56 15.19 -31.56
CA LEU A 189 -20.58 15.55 -32.97
C LEU A 189 -20.01 14.38 -33.78
N LEU A 190 -20.81 13.82 -34.67
CA LEU A 190 -20.50 12.61 -35.41
C LEU A 190 -20.67 12.83 -36.92
N LEU A 191 -19.93 12.06 -37.69
CA LEU A 191 -20.18 11.86 -39.12
C LEU A 191 -20.47 10.37 -39.35
N VAL A 192 -21.66 10.04 -39.86
CA VAL A 192 -22.08 8.68 -40.22
C VAL A 192 -22.21 8.61 -41.73
N GLY A 193 -21.28 7.90 -42.37
CA GLY A 193 -21.03 8.06 -43.80
C GLY A 193 -20.58 9.49 -44.08
N ASP A 194 -21.39 10.24 -44.83
CA ASP A 194 -21.21 11.67 -45.12
C ASP A 194 -22.24 12.56 -44.41
N SER A 195 -23.10 11.97 -43.56
CA SER A 195 -24.17 12.68 -42.87
C SER A 195 -23.72 13.13 -41.48
N PRO A 196 -23.83 14.43 -41.14
CA PRO A 196 -23.54 14.91 -39.79
C PRO A 196 -24.66 14.53 -38.82
N HIS A 197 -24.28 14.17 -37.59
CA HIS A 197 -25.20 13.87 -36.49
C HIS A 197 -24.72 14.57 -35.23
N THR A 198 -25.63 15.22 -34.52
CA THR A 198 -25.42 15.76 -33.16
C THR A 198 -26.29 14.98 -32.20
N VAL A 199 -25.69 14.51 -31.11
CA VAL A 199 -26.39 13.76 -30.06
C VAL A 199 -26.06 14.38 -28.72
N GLU A 200 -27.10 14.70 -27.96
CA GLU A 200 -27.00 15.23 -26.59
C GLU A 200 -27.59 14.21 -25.62
N ILE A 201 -26.88 13.93 -24.53
CA ILE A 201 -27.30 12.97 -23.52
C ILE A 201 -27.06 13.57 -22.14
N GLU A 202 -28.11 13.62 -21.32
CA GLU A 202 -27.98 13.95 -19.90
C GLU A 202 -27.25 12.82 -19.16
N VAL A 203 -26.20 13.17 -18.41
CA VAL A 203 -25.44 12.21 -17.61
C VAL A 203 -26.33 11.73 -16.47
N PRO A 204 -26.67 10.42 -16.42
CA PRO A 204 -27.62 9.91 -15.45
C PRO A 204 -27.08 10.02 -14.02
N LYS A 205 -28.02 10.14 -13.07
CA LYS A 205 -27.73 9.99 -11.65
C LYS A 205 -27.56 8.50 -11.31
N ASP A 206 -26.72 8.23 -10.32
CA ASP A 206 -26.57 6.89 -9.73
C ASP A 206 -26.08 5.81 -10.71
N GLU A 207 -26.51 4.57 -10.53
CA GLU A 207 -26.06 3.37 -11.26
C GLU A 207 -26.71 3.18 -12.64
N ALA A 208 -27.33 4.21 -13.20
CA ALA A 208 -27.98 4.13 -14.50
C ALA A 208 -27.00 4.39 -15.67
N ALA A 209 -27.37 3.92 -16.85
CA ALA A 209 -26.69 4.21 -18.10
C ALA A 209 -27.73 4.52 -19.19
N VAL A 210 -27.49 5.56 -19.97
CA VAL A 210 -28.26 5.87 -21.18
C VAL A 210 -27.51 5.27 -22.36
N GLN A 211 -28.22 4.55 -23.23
CA GLN A 211 -27.63 3.84 -24.37
C GLN A 211 -28.27 4.34 -25.67
N GLU A 212 -27.45 4.73 -26.64
CA GLU A 212 -27.89 5.21 -27.95
C GLU A 212 -27.14 4.46 -29.06
N GLN A 213 -27.86 4.02 -30.10
CA GLN A 213 -27.28 3.34 -31.26
C GLN A 213 -27.31 4.26 -32.48
N ILE A 214 -26.13 4.56 -33.04
CA ILE A 214 -25.94 5.52 -34.13
C ILE A 214 -25.10 4.88 -35.22
N GLY A 215 -25.78 4.33 -36.24
CA GLY A 215 -25.12 3.49 -37.25
C GLY A 215 -24.39 2.32 -36.57
N ASP A 216 -23.08 2.24 -36.80
CA ASP A 216 -22.21 1.19 -36.25
C ASP A 216 -21.65 1.52 -34.84
N LEU A 217 -22.07 2.64 -34.24
CA LEU A 217 -21.61 3.11 -32.94
C LEU A 217 -22.68 2.91 -31.86
N LYS A 218 -22.30 2.26 -30.76
CA LYS A 218 -23.06 2.25 -29.51
C LYS A 218 -22.48 3.26 -28.52
N LEU A 219 -23.22 4.30 -28.20
CA LEU A 219 -22.88 5.25 -27.15
C LEU A 219 -23.53 4.82 -25.83
N ILE A 220 -22.75 4.86 -24.75
CA ILE A 220 -23.20 4.59 -23.39
C ILE A 220 -22.75 5.74 -22.51
N VAL A 221 -23.70 6.51 -21.97
CA VAL A 221 -23.40 7.59 -21.02
C VAL A 221 -23.84 7.18 -19.63
N THR A 222 -22.93 7.26 -18.66
CA THR A 222 -23.16 6.79 -17.29
C THR A 222 -22.51 7.71 -16.25
N SER A 223 -22.82 7.50 -14.97
CA SER A 223 -22.18 8.23 -13.87
C SER A 223 -20.70 7.87 -13.74
N GLN A 224 -19.92 8.76 -13.12
CA GLN A 224 -18.48 8.53 -12.92
C GLN A 224 -18.22 7.28 -12.07
N THR A 225 -19.04 7.02 -11.03
CA THR A 225 -18.92 5.81 -10.19
C THR A 225 -19.12 4.52 -10.99
N ARG A 226 -20.04 4.52 -11.96
CA ARG A 226 -20.27 3.36 -12.82
C ARG A 226 -19.21 3.24 -13.92
N ALA A 227 -18.73 4.38 -14.45
CA ALA A 227 -17.58 4.42 -15.35
C ALA A 227 -16.32 3.83 -14.68
N ASP A 228 -16.11 4.10 -13.39
CA ASP A 228 -15.02 3.52 -12.58
C ASP A 228 -15.09 2.00 -12.51
N ARG A 229 -16.30 1.43 -12.55
CA ARG A 229 -16.55 -0.01 -12.58
C ARG A 229 -16.74 -0.55 -14.00
N THR A 230 -16.16 0.13 -15.00
CA THR A 230 -16.02 -0.38 -16.37
C THR A 230 -14.72 -1.17 -16.53
N TRP A 231 -14.84 -2.32 -17.18
CA TRP A 231 -13.76 -3.27 -17.46
C TRP A 231 -13.70 -3.52 -18.96
N VAL A 232 -12.49 -3.56 -19.50
CA VAL A 232 -12.27 -3.82 -20.93
C VAL A 232 -11.53 -5.15 -21.04
N LEU A 233 -12.22 -6.16 -21.55
CA LEU A 233 -11.76 -7.52 -21.67
C LEU A 233 -11.23 -7.75 -23.10
N PRO A 234 -9.92 -8.01 -23.29
CA PRO A 234 -9.39 -8.30 -24.61
C PRO A 234 -10.01 -9.56 -25.24
N GLY A 235 -10.33 -9.47 -26.52
CA GLY A 235 -10.88 -10.57 -27.32
C GLY A 235 -10.31 -10.60 -28.74
N LYS A 236 -10.40 -11.76 -29.40
CA LYS A 236 -9.88 -11.94 -30.78
C LYS A 236 -10.59 -11.07 -31.81
N ASN A 237 -11.87 -10.78 -31.58
CA ASN A 237 -12.74 -10.01 -32.47
C ASN A 237 -13.03 -8.60 -31.93
N GLY A 238 -12.11 -8.04 -31.13
CA GLY A 238 -12.30 -6.79 -30.41
C GLY A 238 -12.51 -6.99 -28.91
N ASN A 239 -12.57 -5.88 -28.18
CA ASN A 239 -12.71 -5.91 -26.74
C ASN A 239 -14.19 -6.09 -26.33
N THR A 240 -14.43 -6.70 -25.18
CA THR A 240 -15.74 -6.71 -24.53
C THR A 240 -15.72 -5.75 -23.35
N LEU A 241 -16.72 -4.87 -23.27
CA LEU A 241 -16.90 -3.96 -22.14
C LEU A 241 -17.82 -4.62 -21.10
N VAL A 242 -17.44 -4.55 -19.83
CA VAL A 242 -18.25 -5.01 -18.70
C VAL A 242 -18.39 -3.88 -17.70
N LEU A 243 -19.62 -3.48 -17.39
CA LEU A 243 -19.93 -2.39 -16.46
C LEU A 243 -20.61 -2.97 -15.22
N GLY A 244 -20.24 -2.48 -14.04
CA GLY A 244 -20.94 -2.76 -12.78
C GLY A 244 -20.07 -3.38 -11.68
N PRO A 245 -19.42 -4.53 -11.89
CA PRO A 245 -18.68 -5.21 -10.82
C PRO A 245 -17.51 -4.39 -10.27
N GLU A 246 -17.22 -4.52 -8.97
CA GLU A 246 -16.04 -3.94 -8.32
C GLU A 246 -14.73 -4.49 -8.88
N PHE A 247 -14.73 -5.74 -9.34
CA PHE A 247 -13.59 -6.35 -10.02
C PHE A 247 -14.03 -7.47 -10.97
N VAL A 248 -13.45 -7.53 -12.17
CA VAL A 248 -13.56 -8.70 -13.06
C VAL A 248 -12.24 -9.46 -13.00
N ARG A 249 -12.27 -10.66 -12.42
CA ARG A 249 -11.08 -11.48 -12.16
C ARG A 249 -10.68 -12.30 -13.37
N SER A 250 -11.64 -12.97 -13.99
CA SER A 250 -11.42 -13.80 -15.15
C SER A 250 -12.68 -13.84 -16.02
N TRP A 251 -12.50 -14.21 -17.28
CA TRP A 251 -13.60 -14.35 -18.21
C TRP A 251 -13.31 -15.42 -19.25
N LYS A 252 -14.37 -15.97 -19.83
CA LYS A 252 -14.29 -16.92 -20.92
C LYS A 252 -15.40 -16.63 -21.93
N ALA A 253 -15.00 -16.28 -23.15
CA ALA A 253 -15.93 -16.17 -24.27
C ALA A 253 -16.54 -17.55 -24.59
N GLN A 254 -17.83 -17.55 -24.90
CA GLN A 254 -18.59 -18.73 -25.31
C GLN A 254 -19.40 -18.39 -26.57
N SER A 255 -19.94 -19.40 -27.25
CA SER A 255 -20.79 -19.16 -28.42
C SER A 255 -22.03 -18.36 -28.01
N GLY A 256 -22.12 -17.10 -28.45
CA GLY A 256 -23.25 -16.22 -28.14
C GLY A 256 -23.25 -15.66 -26.70
N GLY A 257 -22.14 -15.72 -25.97
CA GLY A 257 -22.12 -15.25 -24.59
C GLY A 257 -20.73 -15.16 -23.93
N LEU A 258 -20.75 -14.85 -22.65
CA LEU A 258 -19.59 -14.61 -21.80
C LEU A 258 -19.82 -15.20 -20.41
N SER A 259 -18.87 -16.00 -19.95
CA SER A 259 -18.77 -16.37 -18.54
C SER A 259 -17.78 -15.43 -17.83
N LEU A 260 -18.17 -14.93 -16.66
CA LEU A 260 -17.39 -14.01 -15.85
C LEU A 260 -17.19 -14.57 -14.44
N GLU A 261 -15.97 -14.45 -13.94
CA GLU A 261 -15.68 -14.51 -12.52
C GLU A 261 -15.48 -13.05 -12.05
N ALA A 262 -16.42 -12.54 -11.27
CA ALA A 262 -16.44 -11.15 -10.83
C ALA A 262 -16.62 -11.06 -9.32
N GLU A 263 -16.18 -9.95 -8.73
CA GLU A 263 -16.21 -9.70 -7.30
C GLU A 263 -16.99 -8.43 -7.00
N PHE A 264 -17.77 -8.49 -5.91
CA PHE A 264 -18.79 -7.51 -5.59
C PHE A 264 -18.74 -7.07 -4.13
N GLN A 265 -19.15 -5.82 -3.85
CA GLN A 265 -19.59 -5.48 -2.49
C GLN A 265 -20.99 -6.07 -2.23
N PRO A 266 -21.39 -6.29 -0.96
CA PRO A 266 -22.75 -6.68 -0.65
C PRO A 266 -23.77 -5.63 -1.14
N GLY A 267 -24.85 -6.11 -1.74
CA GLY A 267 -25.89 -5.27 -2.34
C GLY A 267 -26.34 -5.78 -3.71
N SER A 268 -27.10 -4.93 -4.40
CA SER A 268 -27.58 -5.17 -5.77
C SER A 268 -26.65 -4.49 -6.77
N CYS A 269 -26.22 -5.21 -7.81
CA CYS A 269 -25.39 -4.69 -8.88
C CYS A 269 -25.97 -5.08 -10.25
N LEU A 270 -26.31 -4.10 -11.08
CA LEU A 270 -26.61 -4.33 -12.49
C LEU A 270 -25.30 -4.49 -13.27
N VAL A 271 -25.04 -5.71 -13.75
CA VAL A 271 -23.91 -6.03 -14.64
C VAL A 271 -24.38 -5.94 -16.08
N GLU A 272 -23.68 -5.17 -16.90
CA GLU A 272 -23.95 -5.05 -18.33
C GLU A 272 -22.71 -5.38 -19.13
N VAL A 273 -22.90 -6.10 -20.24
CA VAL A 273 -21.84 -6.54 -21.14
C VAL A 273 -22.15 -6.05 -22.53
N PHE A 274 -21.15 -5.44 -23.14
CA PHE A 274 -21.19 -4.96 -24.52
C PHE A 274 -19.98 -5.50 -25.26
N ALA A 275 -20.22 -6.51 -26.07
CA ALA A 275 -19.30 -7.00 -27.08
C ALA A 275 -19.75 -6.50 -28.47
N PRO A 276 -18.87 -6.57 -29.49
CA PRO A 276 -19.21 -6.13 -30.84
C PRO A 276 -20.40 -6.85 -31.48
N ASP A 277 -20.60 -8.11 -31.12
CA ASP A 277 -21.61 -9.03 -31.68
C ASP A 277 -22.65 -9.50 -30.64
N PHE A 278 -22.53 -9.04 -29.40
CA PHE A 278 -23.34 -9.53 -28.28
C PHE A 278 -23.51 -8.46 -27.21
N ALA A 279 -24.71 -8.34 -26.65
CA ALA A 279 -24.95 -7.56 -25.45
C ALA A 279 -25.85 -8.32 -24.49
N ALA A 280 -25.57 -8.23 -23.20
CA ALA A 280 -26.37 -8.84 -22.16
C ALA A 280 -26.32 -8.04 -20.87
N SER A 281 -27.30 -8.27 -20.00
CA SER A 281 -27.38 -7.64 -18.69
C SER A 281 -27.93 -8.61 -17.66
N GLN A 282 -27.44 -8.54 -16.43
CA GLN A 282 -27.94 -9.31 -15.31
C GLN A 282 -27.81 -8.50 -14.02
N THR A 283 -28.87 -8.44 -13.22
CA THR A 283 -28.79 -7.96 -11.84
C THR A 283 -28.29 -9.06 -10.93
N VAL A 284 -27.26 -8.77 -10.14
CA VAL A 284 -26.62 -9.68 -9.19
C VAL A 284 -26.91 -9.18 -7.78
N GLU A 285 -27.55 -10.03 -6.99
CA GLU A 285 -27.78 -9.79 -5.56
C GLU A 285 -26.70 -10.51 -4.74
N VAL A 286 -26.04 -9.76 -3.85
CA VAL A 286 -24.91 -10.24 -3.06
C VAL A 286 -25.20 -10.02 -1.59
N SER A 287 -25.53 -11.10 -0.87
CA SER A 287 -25.62 -11.10 0.60
C SER A 287 -24.26 -10.88 1.25
N ASP A 288 -24.23 -10.22 2.41
CA ASP A 288 -23.00 -10.06 3.18
C ASP A 288 -22.61 -11.38 3.86
N GLU A 289 -21.75 -12.15 3.19
CA GLU A 289 -21.21 -13.44 3.62
C GLU A 289 -19.87 -13.31 4.36
N ARG A 290 -19.45 -12.07 4.68
CA ARG A 290 -18.17 -11.81 5.33
C ARG A 290 -18.21 -12.25 6.79
N PRO A 291 -17.15 -12.90 7.31
CA PRO A 291 -17.14 -13.42 8.65
C PRO A 291 -16.89 -12.32 9.68
N GLU A 292 -17.37 -12.57 10.89
CA GLU A 292 -16.89 -11.87 12.06
C GLU A 292 -15.48 -12.35 12.42
N MET A 293 -14.62 -11.43 12.83
CA MET A 293 -13.27 -11.77 13.25
C MET A 293 -13.29 -12.39 14.65
N PRO A 294 -12.61 -13.53 14.87
CA PRO A 294 -12.60 -14.17 16.17
C PRO A 294 -11.89 -13.29 17.21
N GLU A 295 -12.36 -13.35 18.45
CA GLU A 295 -11.61 -12.78 19.57
C GLU A 295 -10.36 -13.62 19.85
N LEU A 296 -9.23 -12.95 20.06
CA LEU A 296 -7.98 -13.60 20.44
C LEU A 296 -7.96 -13.79 21.96
N SER A 297 -8.43 -14.94 22.42
CA SER A 297 -8.51 -15.32 23.83
C SER A 297 -7.63 -16.55 24.14
N GLY A 298 -7.34 -16.80 25.42
CA GLY A 298 -6.52 -17.95 25.83
C GLY A 298 -5.03 -17.79 25.55
N TRP A 299 -4.51 -16.55 25.59
CA TRP A 299 -3.09 -16.27 25.40
C TRP A 299 -2.21 -17.06 26.36
N LEU A 300 -1.14 -17.65 25.80
CA LEU A 300 -0.05 -18.26 26.53
C LEU A 300 1.13 -17.29 26.60
N VAL A 301 1.97 -17.44 27.62
CA VAL A 301 3.17 -16.65 27.88
C VAL A 301 4.37 -17.58 28.08
N ALA A 302 5.51 -17.16 27.53
CA ALA A 302 6.83 -17.68 27.83
C ALA A 302 7.77 -16.51 28.12
N HIS A 303 8.59 -16.65 29.15
CA HIS A 303 9.54 -15.62 29.56
C HIS A 303 10.89 -15.90 28.91
N GLU A 304 11.53 -14.86 28.38
CA GLU A 304 12.97 -14.90 28.14
C GLU A 304 13.70 -15.32 29.43
N PRO A 305 14.85 -16.01 29.34
CA PRO A 305 15.74 -16.11 30.49
C PRO A 305 16.08 -14.71 31.03
N PRO A 306 16.59 -14.63 32.26
CA PRO A 306 16.92 -13.34 32.83
C PRO A 306 18.32 -12.90 32.37
N GLU A 307 18.52 -12.67 31.06
CA GLU A 307 19.75 -12.10 30.49
C GLU A 307 20.16 -10.77 31.14
N TYR A 308 19.29 -10.13 31.93
CA TYR A 308 19.58 -8.93 32.69
C TYR A 308 20.06 -9.21 34.13
N ALA A 309 19.85 -10.42 34.66
CA ALA A 309 20.16 -10.76 36.04
C ALA A 309 21.68 -10.91 36.28
N PRO A 310 22.17 -10.58 37.49
CA PRO A 310 23.59 -10.71 37.84
C PRO A 310 24.17 -12.12 37.73
N GLU A 311 23.35 -13.11 38.08
CA GLU A 311 23.71 -14.53 38.17
C GLU A 311 23.59 -15.29 36.85
N TYR A 312 23.06 -14.66 35.80
CA TYR A 312 22.95 -15.28 34.49
C TYR A 312 24.33 -15.68 33.95
N ASP A 313 24.47 -16.93 33.51
CA ASP A 313 25.68 -17.49 32.94
C ASP A 313 25.82 -17.12 31.45
N ASP A 314 26.68 -16.14 31.18
CA ASP A 314 27.04 -15.67 29.84
C ASP A 314 28.39 -16.24 29.36
N SER A 315 28.90 -17.30 29.97
CA SER A 315 30.21 -17.88 29.60
C SER A 315 30.27 -18.38 28.15
N SER A 316 29.14 -18.83 27.61
CA SER A 316 28.99 -19.26 26.21
C SER A 316 28.89 -18.10 25.22
N TRP A 317 28.72 -16.87 25.68
CA TRP A 317 28.57 -15.71 24.82
C TRP A 317 29.91 -15.28 24.24
N ARG A 318 29.86 -14.68 23.05
CA ARG A 318 31.05 -14.22 22.34
C ARG A 318 31.76 -13.15 23.19
N PHE A 319 33.01 -13.42 23.55
CA PHE A 319 33.86 -12.42 24.20
C PHE A 319 34.24 -11.32 23.23
N ILE A 320 34.13 -10.07 23.68
CA ILE A 320 34.55 -8.87 22.97
C ILE A 320 35.19 -7.93 24.01
N GLU A 321 36.47 -7.58 23.84
CA GLU A 321 37.20 -6.79 24.84
C GLU A 321 36.53 -5.43 25.10
N GLN A 322 36.04 -4.81 24.03
CA GLN A 322 35.24 -3.59 24.04
C GLN A 322 33.94 -3.82 23.25
N PRO A 323 32.87 -3.04 23.47
CA PRO A 323 31.67 -3.13 22.67
C PRO A 323 31.97 -2.87 21.19
N VAL A 324 31.44 -3.74 20.34
CA VAL A 324 31.58 -3.69 18.88
C VAL A 324 30.19 -3.66 18.27
N SER A 325 30.03 -2.91 17.17
CA SER A 325 28.74 -2.82 16.49
C SER A 325 28.16 -4.18 16.14
N MET A 326 26.83 -4.32 16.26
CA MET A 326 26.08 -5.52 15.85
C MET A 326 26.36 -5.91 14.39
N VAL A 327 26.57 -4.94 13.50
CA VAL A 327 26.92 -5.20 12.09
C VAL A 327 28.24 -5.96 11.98
N ALA A 328 29.28 -5.48 12.66
CA ALA A 328 30.60 -6.13 12.67
C ALA A 328 30.59 -7.49 13.41
N LEU A 329 29.55 -7.77 14.18
CA LEU A 329 29.33 -9.04 14.87
C LEU A 329 28.46 -10.03 14.06
N GLY A 330 28.03 -9.66 12.84
CA GLY A 330 27.20 -10.50 11.97
C GLY A 330 25.73 -10.58 12.40
N ASN A 331 25.23 -9.53 13.07
CA ASN A 331 23.86 -9.42 13.57
C ASN A 331 23.12 -8.22 12.91
N ASP A 332 23.44 -7.95 11.64
CA ASP A 332 22.89 -6.87 10.81
C ASP A 332 21.49 -7.19 10.26
N SER A 333 21.14 -8.47 10.12
CA SER A 333 19.81 -8.93 9.70
C SER A 333 18.81 -9.11 10.84
N GLU A 334 19.24 -9.00 12.09
CA GLU A 334 18.45 -9.34 13.28
C GLU A 334 17.98 -8.08 14.01
N ALA A 335 16.82 -8.11 14.66
CA ALA A 335 16.27 -6.95 15.35
C ALA A 335 16.93 -6.62 16.69
N TYR A 336 17.53 -7.61 17.35
CA TYR A 336 18.05 -7.44 18.71
C TYR A 336 19.43 -8.07 18.88
N GLY A 337 20.17 -7.58 19.87
CA GLY A 337 21.39 -8.20 20.36
C GLY A 337 21.68 -7.77 21.80
N TRP A 338 22.13 -8.71 22.62
CA TRP A 338 22.51 -8.48 24.00
C TRP A 338 24.00 -8.20 24.16
N TYR A 339 24.31 -7.20 24.98
CA TYR A 339 25.65 -6.92 25.49
C TYR A 339 25.64 -7.07 27.01
N ARG A 340 26.64 -7.78 27.57
CA ARG A 340 26.83 -7.92 29.02
C ARG A 340 28.26 -7.67 29.40
N ALA A 341 28.50 -7.07 30.55
CA ALA A 341 29.84 -6.92 31.12
C ALA A 341 29.80 -6.83 32.65
N ARG A 342 30.96 -7.06 33.25
CA ARG A 342 31.19 -6.92 34.70
C ARG A 342 32.16 -5.77 34.94
N PHE A 343 31.91 -4.97 35.96
CA PHE A 343 32.81 -3.88 36.35
C PHE A 343 32.84 -3.71 37.88
N THR A 344 33.91 -3.16 38.42
CA THR A 344 34.06 -2.97 39.87
C THR A 344 33.88 -1.52 40.27
N SER A 345 33.12 -1.27 41.33
CA SER A 345 33.06 0.04 42.00
C SER A 345 33.66 -0.04 43.40
N ALA A 346 34.45 0.97 43.78
CA ALA A 346 35.06 1.05 45.11
C ALA A 346 34.03 1.30 46.22
N ARG A 347 32.90 1.95 45.90
CA ARG A 347 31.84 2.29 46.85
C ARG A 347 30.46 2.07 46.22
N ALA A 348 29.48 1.77 47.06
CA ALA A 348 28.09 1.78 46.65
C ALA A 348 27.61 3.24 46.49
N GLY A 349 26.71 3.47 45.55
CA GLY A 349 26.12 4.79 45.34
C GLY A 349 25.73 5.07 43.89
N SER A 350 25.40 6.32 43.63
CA SER A 350 24.95 6.76 42.32
C SER A 350 26.12 7.14 41.41
N ALA A 351 26.13 6.61 40.18
CA ALA A 351 27.19 6.81 39.19
C ALA A 351 26.61 7.24 37.83
N ASN A 352 27.43 7.89 37.00
CA ASN A 352 27.07 8.21 35.63
C ASN A 352 27.50 7.08 34.69
N LEU A 353 26.56 6.53 33.94
CA LEU A 353 26.82 5.57 32.86
C LEU A 353 26.72 6.31 31.53
N HIS A 354 27.82 6.34 30.78
CA HIS A 354 27.92 7.04 29.50
C HIS A 354 28.30 6.08 28.39
N PHE A 355 27.47 6.00 27.35
CA PHE A 355 27.78 5.33 26.09
C PHE A 355 28.34 6.39 25.13
N ALA A 356 29.62 6.29 24.78
CA ALA A 356 30.28 7.28 23.91
C ALA A 356 29.80 7.20 22.47
N ASN A 357 29.50 5.98 21.99
CA ASN A 357 28.94 5.74 20.66
C ASN A 357 27.96 4.55 20.69
N ALA A 358 26.67 4.85 20.59
CA ALA A 358 25.61 3.87 20.47
C ALA A 358 24.47 4.42 19.61
N THR A 359 23.95 3.61 18.69
CA THR A 359 22.86 4.02 17.79
C THR A 359 21.65 3.10 17.94
N ASP A 360 20.54 3.53 17.34
CA ASP A 360 19.21 2.96 17.49
C ASP A 360 18.73 3.10 18.94
N ARG A 361 18.30 2.03 19.61
CA ARG A 361 17.79 2.11 20.99
C ARG A 361 18.45 1.07 21.87
N LEU A 362 18.84 1.49 23.06
CA LEU A 362 19.39 0.64 24.11
C LEU A 362 18.38 0.55 25.25
N THR A 363 18.14 -0.63 25.78
CA THR A 363 17.49 -0.81 27.09
C THR A 363 18.53 -1.36 28.07
N VAL A 364 18.69 -0.70 29.21
CA VAL A 364 19.82 -0.93 30.13
C VAL A 364 19.33 -1.47 31.47
N TRP A 365 20.03 -2.47 31.96
CA TRP A 365 19.91 -2.99 33.32
C TRP A 365 21.26 -2.97 34.03
N VAL A 366 21.24 -2.65 35.32
CA VAL A 366 22.40 -2.76 36.22
C VAL A 366 22.01 -3.59 37.41
N ASN A 367 22.78 -4.65 37.68
CA ASN A 367 22.54 -5.62 38.74
C ASN A 367 21.11 -6.20 38.73
N GLY A 368 20.55 -6.46 37.54
CA GLY A 368 19.18 -6.97 37.37
C GLY A 368 18.07 -5.91 37.46
N GLN A 369 18.39 -4.67 37.82
CA GLN A 369 17.41 -3.58 37.88
C GLN A 369 17.40 -2.78 36.58
N ARG A 370 16.20 -2.57 36.02
CA ARG A 370 16.04 -1.76 34.80
C ARG A 370 16.33 -0.30 35.10
N VAL A 371 17.23 0.29 34.31
CA VAL A 371 17.65 1.69 34.41
C VAL A 371 16.79 2.57 33.50
N GLY A 372 16.59 2.16 32.25
CA GLY A 372 15.84 2.93 31.26
C GLY A 372 16.19 2.53 29.84
N SER A 373 15.66 3.30 28.87
CA SER A 373 16.01 3.16 27.46
C SER A 373 16.48 4.47 26.85
N SER A 374 17.39 4.40 25.88
CA SER A 374 17.79 5.56 25.09
C SER A 374 16.70 5.96 24.09
N GLN A 375 16.78 7.19 23.58
CA GLN A 375 15.98 7.62 22.44
C GLN A 375 16.56 7.07 21.14
N PRO A 376 15.72 6.84 20.10
CA PRO A 376 16.21 6.53 18.77
C PRO A 376 17.01 7.70 18.17
N PRO A 377 17.94 7.45 17.23
CA PRO A 377 18.68 8.50 16.56
C PRO A 377 17.74 9.35 15.69
N PRO A 378 18.00 10.66 15.51
CA PRO A 378 17.31 11.52 14.57
C PRO A 378 17.60 11.10 13.13
N GLU A 379 16.74 11.57 12.22
CA GLU A 379 16.71 11.17 10.82
C GLU A 379 17.99 11.51 10.02
N ASN A 380 18.68 12.60 10.33
CA ASN A 380 19.89 12.94 9.57
C ASN A 380 21.12 12.10 9.99
N ARG A 381 21.05 11.38 11.12
CA ARG A 381 22.13 10.58 11.74
C ARG A 381 23.52 11.22 11.73
N GLN A 382 23.61 12.55 11.71
CA GLN A 382 24.87 13.31 11.77
C GLN A 382 25.37 13.42 13.22
N GLY A 383 26.60 12.98 13.47
CA GLY A 383 27.29 13.17 14.76
C GLY A 383 27.55 11.89 15.55
N ALA A 384 28.21 12.04 16.70
CA ALA A 384 28.42 10.97 17.67
C ALA A 384 27.15 10.76 18.49
N TRP A 385 26.69 9.51 18.56
CA TRP A 385 25.45 9.15 19.26
C TRP A 385 25.78 8.70 20.68
N THR A 386 25.49 9.54 21.67
CA THR A 386 25.71 9.21 23.07
C THR A 386 24.41 8.82 23.76
N ALA A 387 24.52 8.01 24.81
CA ALA A 387 23.43 7.76 25.74
C ALA A 387 23.94 7.85 27.17
N ASP A 388 23.24 8.60 28.02
CA ASP A 388 23.63 8.83 29.40
C ASP A 388 22.53 8.35 30.33
N PHE A 389 22.92 7.63 31.38
CA PHE A 389 22.00 7.12 32.38
C PHE A 389 22.56 7.35 33.78
N ARG A 390 21.68 7.69 34.72
CA ARG A 390 22.01 7.66 36.13
C ARG A 390 21.76 6.25 36.67
N ILE A 391 22.79 5.61 37.20
CA ILE A 391 22.72 4.24 37.72
C ILE A 391 23.03 4.18 39.21
N TRP A 392 22.64 3.09 39.85
CA TRP A 392 23.05 2.74 41.21
C TRP A 392 23.97 1.53 41.19
N VAL A 393 25.18 1.67 41.75
CA VAL A 393 26.19 0.60 41.81
C VAL A 393 26.36 0.11 43.24
N LYS A 394 26.72 -1.16 43.40
CA LYS A 394 27.18 -1.73 44.68
C LYS A 394 28.69 -1.61 44.79
N ALA A 395 29.21 -1.63 46.02
CA ALA A 395 30.64 -1.80 46.24
C ALA A 395 31.06 -3.22 45.79
N GLY A 396 32.20 -3.34 45.14
CA GLY A 396 32.65 -4.58 44.50
C GLY A 396 32.16 -4.71 43.06
N GLU A 397 32.00 -5.95 42.60
CA GLU A 397 31.56 -6.26 41.23
C GLU A 397 30.13 -5.78 40.96
N ASN A 398 29.84 -5.32 39.76
CA ASN A 398 28.54 -4.95 39.24
C ASN A 398 28.37 -5.60 37.87
N VAL A 399 27.13 -5.89 37.49
CA VAL A 399 26.79 -6.43 36.16
C VAL A 399 25.98 -5.40 35.41
N ILE A 400 26.37 -5.12 34.17
CA ILE A 400 25.58 -4.36 33.21
C ILE A 400 25.08 -5.31 32.12
N ALA A 401 23.81 -5.19 31.76
CA ALA A 401 23.19 -5.85 30.62
C ALA A 401 22.48 -4.82 29.76
N VAL A 402 22.65 -4.90 28.45
CA VAL A 402 22.08 -3.98 27.48
C VAL A 402 21.45 -4.77 26.35
N LEU A 403 20.14 -4.58 26.15
CA LEU A 403 19.45 -5.02 24.95
C LEU A 403 19.52 -3.89 23.92
N ALA A 404 20.21 -4.13 22.81
CA ALA A 404 20.31 -3.18 21.71
C ALA A 404 19.35 -3.54 20.58
N ASP A 405 18.59 -2.55 20.13
CA ASP A 405 17.73 -2.62 18.97
C ASP A 405 18.56 -2.37 17.70
N ASN A 406 18.25 -3.11 16.65
CA ASN A 406 18.61 -2.79 15.27
C ASN A 406 17.32 -2.43 14.54
N LEU A 407 17.13 -1.13 14.24
CA LEU A 407 15.94 -0.61 13.59
C LEU A 407 15.99 -0.74 12.06
N GLY A 408 17.10 -1.23 11.50
CA GLY A 408 17.32 -1.38 10.07
C GLY A 408 18.47 -0.51 9.56
N LEU A 409 19.15 -1.00 8.53
CA LEU A 409 20.21 -0.24 7.84
C LEU A 409 19.60 0.95 7.08
N ILE A 410 20.37 2.03 6.95
CA ILE A 410 19.93 3.18 6.14
C ILE A 410 20.00 2.77 4.66
N LYS A 411 18.99 3.20 3.90
CA LYS A 411 18.91 3.01 2.46
C LYS A 411 18.39 4.30 1.83
N GLY A 412 19.27 5.10 1.24
CA GLY A 412 18.93 6.34 0.55
C GLY A 412 19.66 6.46 -0.79
N ASP A 413 19.15 7.31 -1.69
CA ASP A 413 19.80 7.62 -2.96
C ASP A 413 21.21 8.23 -2.75
N TRP A 414 21.39 9.02 -1.69
CA TRP A 414 22.69 9.52 -1.23
C TRP A 414 23.69 8.44 -0.79
N GLN A 415 23.26 7.18 -0.68
CA GLN A 415 24.14 6.03 -0.38
C GLN A 415 24.38 5.13 -1.60
N ILE A 416 23.83 5.45 -2.78
CA ILE A 416 24.12 4.70 -4.00
C ILE A 416 25.63 4.82 -4.30
N GLY A 417 26.32 3.68 -4.32
CA GLY A 417 27.78 3.60 -4.50
C GLY A 417 28.61 3.79 -3.21
N GLY A 418 27.97 4.03 -2.06
CA GLY A 418 28.62 4.13 -0.76
C GLY A 418 28.75 2.78 -0.03
N PRO A 419 29.76 2.59 0.84
CA PRO A 419 29.97 1.31 1.51
C PRO A 419 29.02 1.12 2.70
N GLN A 420 28.13 0.12 2.61
CA GLN A 420 27.16 -0.21 3.66
C GLN A 420 27.84 -0.75 4.94
N GLU A 421 29.09 -1.20 4.85
CA GLU A 421 29.87 -1.67 6.01
C GLU A 421 30.21 -0.57 7.02
N TRP A 422 29.96 0.71 6.70
CA TRP A 422 30.15 1.82 7.63
C TRP A 422 28.94 2.07 8.54
N GLU A 423 27.79 1.46 8.24
CA GLU A 423 26.66 1.48 9.15
C GLU A 423 27.06 0.88 10.50
N ARG A 424 26.52 1.49 11.55
CA ARG A 424 26.68 1.02 12.93
C ARG A 424 25.29 0.75 13.51
N LYS A 425 25.25 -0.24 14.38
CA LYS A 425 24.09 -0.75 15.12
C LYS A 425 24.52 -1.17 16.51
N GLY A 426 23.68 -0.91 17.51
CA GLY A 426 23.99 -1.13 18.92
C GLY A 426 25.15 -0.25 19.41
N ILE A 427 26.04 -0.82 20.22
CA ILE A 427 27.16 -0.10 20.85
C ILE A 427 28.41 -0.27 20.00
N TYR A 428 29.13 0.81 19.70
CA TYR A 428 30.33 0.78 18.86
C TYR A 428 31.43 1.75 19.33
N GLY A 429 31.38 2.14 20.60
CA GLY A 429 32.44 2.86 21.29
C GLY A 429 32.41 2.59 22.79
N ASP A 430 33.23 3.33 23.52
CA ASP A 430 33.42 3.11 24.96
C ASP A 430 32.13 3.26 25.77
N VAL A 431 32.01 2.44 26.80
CA VAL A 431 30.98 2.57 27.83
C VAL A 431 31.67 2.85 29.14
N LEU A 432 31.38 4.01 29.72
CA LEU A 432 32.10 4.58 30.84
C LEU A 432 31.21 4.63 32.09
N VAL A 433 31.75 4.24 33.24
CA VAL A 433 31.16 4.52 34.56
C VAL A 433 32.03 5.53 35.29
N ASP A 434 31.48 6.71 35.58
CA ASP A 434 32.21 7.86 36.13
C ASP A 434 33.54 8.15 35.38
N GLY A 435 33.48 8.06 34.04
CA GLY A 435 34.62 8.31 33.14
C GLY A 435 35.60 7.14 32.99
N ARG A 436 35.35 5.98 33.62
CA ARG A 436 36.21 4.79 33.50
C ARG A 436 35.60 3.76 32.56
N PRO A 437 36.35 3.24 31.57
CA PRO A 437 35.81 2.27 30.62
C PRO A 437 35.50 0.93 31.28
N ILE A 438 34.38 0.34 30.88
CA ILE A 438 34.05 -1.06 31.11
C ILE A 438 34.66 -1.89 29.98
N LEU A 439 35.46 -2.89 30.34
CA LEU A 439 36.08 -3.84 29.41
C LEU A 439 35.54 -5.26 29.65
N GLY A 440 35.90 -6.20 28.78
CA GLY A 440 35.57 -7.61 28.92
C GLY A 440 34.08 -7.91 28.69
N TRP A 441 33.54 -7.38 27.59
CA TRP A 441 32.15 -7.55 27.21
C TRP A 441 31.86 -8.95 26.63
N ARG A 442 30.58 -9.30 26.69
CA ARG A 442 29.98 -10.51 26.13
C ARG A 442 28.84 -10.10 25.21
N PHE A 443 28.77 -10.74 24.03
CA PHE A 443 27.72 -10.49 23.05
C PHE A 443 26.96 -11.77 22.69
N MET A 444 25.65 -11.63 22.55
CA MET A 444 24.75 -12.65 22.00
C MET A 444 23.74 -12.01 21.06
N GLY A 445 23.72 -12.46 19.81
CA GLY A 445 22.74 -12.01 18.83
C GLY A 445 21.34 -12.57 19.10
N ARG A 446 20.31 -11.83 18.67
CA ARG A 446 18.88 -12.20 18.74
C ARG A 446 18.36 -12.32 20.17
N LEU A 447 17.05 -12.43 20.32
CA LEU A 447 16.40 -12.80 21.59
C LEU A 447 16.48 -14.32 21.82
N PHE A 448 16.37 -14.78 23.07
CA PHE A 448 16.41 -16.20 23.38
C PHE A 448 15.31 -16.97 22.65
N GLY A 449 14.09 -16.47 22.65
CA GLY A 449 12.96 -17.10 21.97
C GLY A 449 13.18 -17.20 20.45
N GLU A 450 13.88 -16.24 19.85
CA GLU A 450 14.28 -16.30 18.44
C GLU A 450 15.34 -17.38 18.18
N ARG A 451 16.34 -17.51 19.06
CA ARG A 451 17.38 -18.54 18.96
C ARG A 451 16.82 -19.95 19.13
N HIS A 452 15.71 -20.09 19.86
CA HIS A 452 15.04 -21.38 20.14
C HIS A 452 13.81 -21.63 19.27
N GLY A 453 13.46 -20.72 18.35
CA GLY A 453 12.36 -20.93 17.41
C GLY A 453 10.96 -20.88 18.03
N TRP A 454 10.77 -20.16 19.14
CA TRP A 454 9.48 -20.07 19.85
C TRP A 454 8.33 -19.49 19.00
N TYR A 455 8.66 -18.79 17.91
CA TYR A 455 7.69 -18.31 16.93
C TYR A 455 7.09 -19.44 16.06
N ALA A 456 7.66 -20.65 16.06
CA ALA A 456 7.20 -21.75 15.24
C ALA A 456 5.82 -22.27 15.67
N PRO A 457 4.93 -22.62 14.72
CA PRO A 457 3.58 -23.07 15.03
C PRO A 457 3.58 -24.41 15.78
N ASP A 458 4.61 -25.23 15.64
CA ASP A 458 4.77 -26.54 16.28
C ASP A 458 5.79 -26.53 17.43
N ASP A 459 6.18 -25.34 17.93
CA ASP A 459 7.08 -25.22 19.07
C ASP A 459 6.58 -26.00 20.29
N LYS A 460 7.50 -26.77 20.87
CA LYS A 460 7.33 -27.52 22.14
C LYS A 460 8.43 -27.21 23.14
N SER A 461 9.37 -26.33 22.77
CA SER A 461 10.56 -26.03 23.57
C SER A 461 10.28 -24.96 24.62
N ALA A 462 9.40 -24.00 24.34
CA ALA A 462 9.01 -23.03 25.35
C ALA A 462 8.05 -23.65 26.36
N GLN A 463 8.23 -23.28 27.62
CA GLN A 463 7.32 -23.66 28.71
C GLN A 463 6.12 -22.71 28.76
N TRP A 464 5.29 -22.75 27.72
CA TRP A 464 4.09 -21.92 27.58
C TRP A 464 3.12 -22.13 28.75
N LYS A 465 2.70 -21.04 29.39
CA LYS A 465 1.73 -21.03 30.49
C LYS A 465 0.61 -20.02 30.21
N PRO A 466 -0.58 -20.12 30.81
CA PRO A 466 -1.61 -19.08 30.64
C PRO A 466 -1.10 -17.69 31.03
N ALA A 467 -1.34 -16.69 30.18
CA ALA A 467 -1.01 -15.30 30.48
C ALA A 467 -1.98 -14.74 31.55
N THR A 468 -1.44 -14.15 32.62
CA THR A 468 -2.20 -13.55 33.73
C THR A 468 -2.26 -12.02 33.63
N GLU A 469 -3.01 -11.36 34.52
CA GLU A 469 -3.35 -9.93 34.42
C GLU A 469 -2.21 -8.92 34.68
N GLN A 470 -0.99 -9.37 35.03
CA GLN A 470 0.17 -8.46 35.18
C GLN A 470 1.35 -8.92 34.32
N GLY A 471 1.83 -8.00 33.49
CA GLY A 471 3.03 -8.15 32.67
C GLY A 471 4.32 -8.04 33.49
N PRO A 472 5.40 -8.73 33.13
CA PRO A 472 6.62 -8.78 33.95
C PRO A 472 7.57 -7.58 33.76
N ALA A 473 7.20 -6.55 32.99
CA ALA A 473 8.04 -5.36 32.71
C ALA A 473 9.40 -5.68 32.05
N VAL A 474 9.48 -6.80 31.33
CA VAL A 474 10.66 -7.33 30.63
C VAL A 474 10.25 -7.97 29.31
N PRO A 475 11.18 -8.17 28.35
CA PRO A 475 10.88 -8.84 27.09
C PRO A 475 10.17 -10.18 27.30
N THR A 476 8.99 -10.31 26.72
CA THR A 476 8.08 -11.43 26.97
C THR A 476 7.46 -11.92 25.66
N TRP A 477 7.30 -13.24 25.55
CA TRP A 477 6.68 -13.89 24.41
C TRP A 477 5.26 -14.30 24.74
N TYR A 478 4.34 -14.01 23.85
CA TYR A 478 2.95 -14.42 23.90
C TYR A 478 2.58 -15.24 22.68
N ARG A 479 1.68 -16.19 22.87
CA ARG A 479 1.20 -17.10 21.83
C ARG A 479 -0.30 -17.26 21.94
N VAL A 480 -1.01 -17.27 20.82
CA VAL A 480 -2.43 -17.60 20.76
C VAL A 480 -2.73 -18.41 19.51
N GLU A 481 -3.68 -19.32 19.62
CA GLU A 481 -4.22 -20.06 18.48
C GLU A 481 -5.63 -19.55 18.18
N PHE A 482 -5.93 -19.37 16.89
CA PHE A 482 -7.26 -18.95 16.46
C PHE A 482 -7.67 -19.68 15.17
N GLU A 483 -8.97 -19.87 15.02
CA GLU A 483 -9.54 -20.45 13.80
C GLU A 483 -10.15 -19.37 12.92
N LEU A 484 -9.98 -19.51 11.61
CA LEU A 484 -10.70 -18.73 10.62
C LEU A 484 -11.69 -19.61 9.87
N PRO A 485 -12.86 -19.08 9.48
CA PRO A 485 -13.81 -19.83 8.68
C PRO A 485 -13.16 -20.19 7.34
N MET A 486 -13.46 -21.41 6.87
CA MET A 486 -13.00 -21.87 5.57
C MET A 486 -13.62 -21.01 4.48
N TRP A 487 -12.77 -20.51 3.59
CA TRP A 487 -13.20 -19.71 2.45
C TRP A 487 -13.24 -20.59 1.20
N PRO A 488 -14.30 -20.51 0.37
CA PRO A 488 -14.45 -21.37 -0.80
C PRO A 488 -13.50 -20.99 -1.96
N TRP A 489 -12.72 -19.91 -1.82
CA TRP A 489 -11.83 -19.39 -2.86
C TRP A 489 -10.35 -19.50 -2.48
N PRO A 490 -9.42 -19.50 -3.45
CA PRO A 490 -8.01 -19.82 -3.21
C PRO A 490 -7.23 -18.80 -2.36
N LEU A 491 -7.70 -17.55 -2.27
CA LEU A 491 -7.13 -16.52 -1.39
C LEU A 491 -8.09 -16.30 -0.22
N GLY A 492 -7.57 -16.32 1.02
CA GLY A 492 -8.33 -16.10 2.24
C GLY A 492 -8.89 -14.68 2.41
N TRP A 493 -9.19 -14.31 3.66
CA TRP A 493 -9.78 -13.01 3.99
C TRP A 493 -8.70 -11.93 4.18
N PRO A 494 -8.89 -10.70 3.68
CA PRO A 494 -7.95 -9.59 3.89
C PRO A 494 -8.07 -9.11 5.33
N ILE A 495 -7.17 -9.59 6.18
CA ILE A 495 -7.19 -9.38 7.62
C ILE A 495 -6.00 -8.52 8.02
N THR A 496 -6.24 -7.63 8.98
CA THR A 496 -5.19 -6.91 9.69
C THR A 496 -5.25 -7.19 11.19
N LEU A 497 -4.12 -6.99 11.86
CA LEU A 497 -3.96 -7.12 13.30
C LEU A 497 -3.67 -5.76 13.93
N GLU A 498 -4.45 -5.38 14.94
CA GLU A 498 -4.24 -4.19 15.77
C GLU A 498 -3.57 -4.61 17.09
N PRO A 499 -2.27 -4.30 17.33
CA PRO A 499 -1.55 -4.69 18.55
C PRO A 499 -1.89 -3.77 19.74
N VAL A 500 -3.17 -3.49 19.96
CA VAL A 500 -3.63 -2.58 21.02
C VAL A 500 -3.31 -3.17 22.40
N GLY A 501 -2.83 -2.34 23.32
CA GLY A 501 -2.46 -2.74 24.68
C GLY A 501 -1.00 -3.17 24.82
N LEU A 502 -0.32 -3.44 23.71
CA LEU A 502 1.11 -3.76 23.67
C LEU A 502 1.99 -2.48 23.62
N SER A 503 3.31 -2.66 23.74
CA SER A 503 4.32 -1.61 23.69
C SER A 503 5.01 -1.57 22.32
N LYS A 504 6.13 -2.29 22.19
CA LYS A 504 6.98 -2.43 21.01
C LYS A 504 7.46 -3.86 20.96
N GLY A 505 7.64 -4.38 19.76
CA GLY A 505 8.32 -5.65 19.56
C GLY A 505 8.09 -6.21 18.17
N VAL A 506 7.83 -7.51 18.07
CA VAL A 506 7.77 -8.24 16.80
C VAL A 506 6.60 -9.20 16.78
N LEU A 507 6.02 -9.39 15.58
CA LEU A 507 4.87 -10.26 15.33
C LEU A 507 5.25 -11.41 14.40
N TRP A 508 4.69 -12.60 14.64
CA TRP A 508 4.81 -13.75 13.75
C TRP A 508 3.46 -14.42 13.52
N LEU A 509 3.17 -14.78 12.27
CA LEU A 509 2.02 -15.58 11.88
C LEU A 509 2.49 -16.92 11.33
N ASN A 510 2.07 -18.02 11.96
CA ASN A 510 2.40 -19.38 11.53
C ASN A 510 3.91 -19.59 11.31
N GLY A 511 4.74 -19.01 12.18
CA GLY A 511 6.21 -19.07 12.11
C GLY A 511 6.86 -18.07 11.17
N ARG A 512 6.08 -17.27 10.43
CA ARG A 512 6.60 -16.25 9.51
C ARG A 512 6.61 -14.88 10.19
N ASN A 513 7.75 -14.20 10.13
CA ASN A 513 7.93 -12.89 10.76
C ASN A 513 7.18 -11.80 9.99
N LEU A 514 6.12 -11.26 10.60
CA LEU A 514 5.32 -10.17 10.03
C LEU A 514 6.06 -8.84 10.07
N GLY A 515 6.97 -8.66 11.02
CA GLY A 515 7.77 -7.47 11.20
C GLY A 515 7.60 -6.82 12.58
N ARG A 516 8.21 -5.65 12.71
CA ARG A 516 8.20 -4.89 13.97
C ARG A 516 6.86 -4.17 14.17
N TYR A 517 6.47 -4.00 15.42
CA TYR A 517 5.40 -3.07 15.80
C TYR A 517 5.87 -2.10 16.88
N TRP A 518 5.28 -0.91 16.87
CA TRP A 518 5.45 0.07 17.94
C TRP A 518 4.19 0.89 18.07
N THR A 519 3.52 0.81 19.21
CA THR A 519 2.17 1.38 19.37
C THR A 519 2.13 2.91 19.37
N ILE A 520 3.28 3.59 19.46
CA ILE A 520 3.38 5.04 19.24
C ILE A 520 2.93 5.45 17.83
N GLY A 521 3.05 4.56 16.83
CA GLY A 521 2.66 4.81 15.44
C GLY A 521 3.84 5.22 14.54
N PRO A 522 3.57 5.62 13.27
CA PRO A 522 2.24 5.90 12.73
C PRO A 522 1.40 4.66 12.39
N GLN A 523 2.02 3.49 12.17
CA GLN A 523 1.30 2.25 11.86
C GLN A 523 0.46 1.79 13.05
N LYS A 524 -0.81 1.47 12.82
CA LYS A 524 -1.76 1.00 13.85
C LYS A 524 -2.33 -0.40 13.57
N ALA A 525 -2.17 -0.90 12.35
CA ALA A 525 -2.62 -2.22 11.93
C ALA A 525 -1.55 -2.90 11.07
N TRP A 526 -1.45 -4.22 11.16
CA TRP A 526 -0.49 -5.06 10.44
C TRP A 526 -1.25 -6.06 9.58
N TYR A 527 -1.05 -6.03 8.28
CA TYR A 527 -1.66 -6.98 7.36
C TYR A 527 -1.19 -8.42 7.66
N LEU A 528 -2.14 -9.35 7.69
CA LEU A 528 -1.92 -10.79 7.80
C LEU A 528 -2.10 -11.42 6.43
N PRO A 529 -1.02 -11.78 5.72
CA PRO A 529 -1.12 -12.21 4.32
C PRO A 529 -1.99 -13.45 4.18
N GLU A 530 -2.98 -13.40 3.28
CA GLU A 530 -3.90 -14.51 3.00
C GLU A 530 -3.16 -15.80 2.66
N PRO A 531 -2.06 -15.79 1.87
CA PRO A 531 -1.30 -17.02 1.58
C PRO A 531 -0.62 -17.65 2.81
N TRP A 532 -0.51 -16.92 3.93
CA TRP A 532 0.07 -17.43 5.18
C TRP A 532 -1.00 -17.91 6.16
N LEU A 533 -2.25 -17.48 5.96
CA LEU A 533 -3.39 -17.89 6.76
C LEU A 533 -3.82 -19.33 6.42
N LYS A 534 -4.29 -20.02 7.45
CA LYS A 534 -4.83 -21.38 7.40
C LYS A 534 -6.17 -21.40 8.14
N ARG A 535 -6.83 -22.56 8.18
CA ARG A 535 -7.99 -22.75 9.07
C ARG A 535 -7.62 -22.59 10.54
N LYS A 536 -6.49 -23.16 10.96
CA LYS A 536 -5.91 -23.02 12.31
C LYS A 536 -4.62 -22.22 12.22
N ASN A 537 -4.55 -21.12 12.94
CA ASN A 537 -3.42 -20.20 12.90
C ASN A 537 -2.81 -20.06 14.28
N VAL A 538 -1.50 -19.87 14.31
CA VAL A 538 -0.73 -19.51 15.49
C VAL A 538 -0.21 -18.10 15.29
N LEU A 539 -0.56 -17.20 16.20
CA LEU A 539 0.02 -15.87 16.30
C LEU A 539 0.98 -15.85 17.49
N VAL A 540 2.20 -15.39 17.25
CA VAL A 540 3.21 -15.17 18.29
C VAL A 540 3.58 -13.70 18.31
N VAL A 541 3.70 -13.15 19.51
CA VAL A 541 4.06 -11.76 19.77
C VAL A 541 5.23 -11.74 20.74
N MET A 542 6.26 -10.97 20.44
CA MET A 542 7.26 -10.58 21.43
C MET A 542 6.99 -9.12 21.79
N ASP A 543 6.82 -8.82 23.07
CA ASP A 543 6.66 -7.47 23.62
C ASP A 543 7.84 -7.13 24.53
N GLU A 544 8.52 -6.02 24.27
CA GLU A 544 9.73 -5.61 24.97
C GLU A 544 9.51 -5.22 26.43
N GLU A 545 8.32 -4.72 26.76
CA GLU A 545 7.96 -4.29 28.11
C GLU A 545 7.06 -5.32 28.80
N GLY A 546 6.80 -6.47 28.16
CA GLY A 546 5.93 -7.51 28.67
C GLY A 546 4.50 -7.03 28.88
N MET A 547 4.03 -6.09 28.06
CA MET A 547 2.65 -5.63 28.06
C MET A 547 1.71 -6.73 27.56
N LEU A 548 0.53 -6.84 28.17
CA LEU A 548 -0.37 -7.95 27.90
C LEU A 548 -1.10 -7.83 26.56
N PRO A 549 -1.26 -8.93 25.80
CA PRO A 549 -1.89 -8.93 24.49
C PRO A 549 -3.44 -8.99 24.54
N LEU A 550 -4.06 -8.79 25.72
CA LEU A 550 -5.50 -9.00 25.93
C LEU A 550 -6.41 -8.09 25.09
N ARG A 551 -5.86 -7.02 24.52
CA ARG A 551 -6.59 -6.05 23.68
C ARG A 551 -6.22 -6.15 22.20
N VAL A 552 -5.37 -7.09 21.81
CA VAL A 552 -5.00 -7.33 20.41
C VAL A 552 -6.22 -7.81 19.63
N LYS A 553 -6.46 -7.25 18.44
CA LYS A 553 -7.67 -7.52 17.65
C LYS A 553 -7.35 -7.83 16.20
N LEU A 554 -8.17 -8.70 15.61
CA LEU A 554 -8.21 -8.90 14.17
C LEU A 554 -9.30 -8.02 13.55
N ARG A 555 -9.05 -7.49 12.35
CA ARG A 555 -10.00 -6.71 11.56
C ARG A 555 -10.05 -7.24 10.13
N LEU A 556 -11.26 -7.38 9.62
CA LEU A 556 -11.49 -7.59 8.19
C LEU A 556 -11.43 -6.24 7.47
N ASP A 557 -10.60 -6.14 6.44
CA ASP A 557 -10.66 -5.01 5.52
C ASP A 557 -11.86 -5.18 4.58
N LYS A 558 -12.97 -4.52 4.92
CA LYS A 558 -14.22 -4.61 4.16
C LYS A 558 -14.11 -4.03 2.73
N LYS A 559 -13.12 -3.17 2.45
CA LYS A 559 -12.91 -2.63 1.10
C LYS A 559 -12.25 -3.69 0.21
N ALA A 560 -11.30 -4.44 0.75
CA ALA A 560 -10.64 -5.56 0.05
C ALA A 560 -11.49 -6.84 0.03
N ALA A 561 -12.35 -7.05 1.04
CA ALA A 561 -13.15 -8.27 1.19
C ALA A 561 -14.36 -8.29 0.24
N LEU A 562 -14.09 -8.36 -1.06
CA LEU A 562 -15.09 -8.51 -2.11
C LEU A 562 -15.61 -9.95 -2.19
N LEU A 563 -16.88 -10.09 -2.54
CA LEU A 563 -17.59 -11.37 -2.62
C LEU A 563 -17.70 -11.81 -4.08
N ARG A 564 -17.15 -12.99 -4.37
CA ARG A 564 -17.08 -13.52 -5.73
C ARG A 564 -18.40 -14.16 -6.17
N ARG A 565 -18.74 -13.97 -7.44
CA ARG A 565 -19.83 -14.63 -8.16
C ARG A 565 -19.37 -15.07 -9.55
N GLU A 566 -19.86 -16.23 -9.98
CA GLU A 566 -19.76 -16.66 -11.37
C GLU A 566 -21.05 -16.24 -12.10
N LEU A 567 -20.89 -15.58 -13.24
CA LEU A 567 -22.00 -15.15 -14.09
C LEU A 567 -21.88 -15.84 -15.45
N ASN A 568 -23.01 -16.25 -16.02
CA ASN A 568 -23.10 -16.72 -17.38
C ASN A 568 -24.10 -15.83 -18.11
N LEU A 569 -23.58 -14.99 -19.00
CA LEU A 569 -24.34 -14.00 -19.76
C LEU A 569 -24.40 -14.50 -21.20
N GLY A 570 -25.56 -14.91 -21.68
CA GLY A 570 -25.76 -15.43 -23.04
C GLY A 570 -27.13 -15.08 -23.59
#